data_AF-A0A2E0ZLK6-F1
#
_entry.id   AF-A0A2E0ZLK6-F1
#
_cell.length_a   1.000
_cell.length_b   1.000
_cell.length_c   1.000
_cell.angle_alpha   90.00
_cell.angle_beta   90.00
_cell.angle_gamma   90.00
#
_symmetry.space_group_name_H-M   'P 1'
#
loop_
_entity.id
_entity.type
_entity.pdbx_description
1 polymer ?
#
loop_
_entity_poly.entity_id
_entity_poly.type
_entity_poly.pdbx_seq_one_letter_code
_entity_poly.pdbx_strand_id
1 'polypeptide(L)'
;MNEYPFGNIIDVDEPHSYNCVVWGYLPGHSQLLIRLYKEDFLDESLYLGFDTVIYFEGPMSWVGVDFQLGQPDECKKLLKKIGINVAKEALEEFLRLRRLFIINRPEGQIRIFAGNVHLVKEIPKIFRNGLKG
;
A
#
# COMPACT_ATOMS: atom_id res chain seq x y z
N MET A 1 -14.81 19.40 13.09
CA MET A 1 -14.97 18.74 11.77
C MET A 1 -13.60 18.76 11.13
N ASN A 2 -12.90 17.62 11.09
CA ASN A 2 -11.60 17.53 10.44
C ASN A 2 -11.85 17.23 8.96
N GLU A 3 -11.69 18.25 8.13
CA GLU A 3 -11.65 18.12 6.68
C GLU A 3 -10.31 17.45 6.32
N TYR A 4 -10.35 16.18 5.93
CA TYR A 4 -9.20 15.51 5.33
C TYR A 4 -9.04 16.08 3.90
N PRO A 5 -7.97 16.84 3.60
CA PRO A 5 -7.87 17.55 2.32
C PRO A 5 -7.53 16.63 1.14
N PHE A 6 -7.42 15.33 1.35
CA PHE A 6 -7.20 14.33 0.32
C PHE A 6 -8.17 13.18 0.59
N GLY A 7 -9.22 13.11 -0.22
CA GLY A 7 -10.29 12.12 -0.12
C GLY A 7 -9.74 10.69 -0.04
N ASN A 8 -10.49 9.85 0.67
CA ASN A 8 -10.23 8.44 0.89
C ASN A 8 -9.79 7.73 -0.42
N ILE A 9 -8.48 7.50 -0.58
CA ILE A 9 -7.91 6.93 -1.83
C ILE A 9 -8.47 5.54 -2.12
N ILE A 10 -8.89 4.84 -1.06
CA ILE A 10 -9.30 3.45 -1.07
C ILE A 10 -10.84 3.30 -1.09
N ASP A 11 -11.57 4.40 -0.90
CA ASP A 11 -13.05 4.46 -0.86
C ASP A 11 -13.69 3.40 0.05
N VAL A 12 -13.25 3.35 1.31
CA VAL A 12 -13.79 2.47 2.36
C VAL A 12 -14.35 3.25 3.54
N ASP A 13 -15.50 2.83 4.05
CA ASP A 13 -16.13 3.50 5.19
C ASP A 13 -15.33 3.35 6.49
N GLU A 14 -15.14 4.45 7.21
CA GLU A 14 -14.41 4.49 8.49
C GLU A 14 -13.00 3.91 8.40
N PRO A 15 -12.09 4.49 7.60
CA PRO A 15 -10.78 3.89 7.30
C PRO A 15 -9.93 3.60 8.55
N HIS A 16 -10.12 4.34 9.64
CA HIS A 16 -9.39 4.15 10.90
C HIS A 16 -9.81 2.91 11.70
N SER A 17 -10.94 2.29 11.37
CA SER A 17 -11.51 1.14 12.11
C SER A 17 -11.04 -0.22 11.59
N TYR A 18 -10.40 -0.27 10.42
CA TYR A 18 -9.94 -1.53 9.84
C TYR A 18 -8.64 -2.00 10.47
N ASN A 19 -8.62 -3.26 10.87
CA ASN A 19 -7.39 -4.01 11.06
C ASN A 19 -6.83 -4.40 9.70
N CYS A 20 -5.54 -4.17 9.53
CA CYS A 20 -4.78 -4.44 8.32
C CYS A 20 -3.72 -5.50 8.62
N VAL A 21 -3.62 -6.50 7.75
CA VAL A 21 -2.56 -7.52 7.83
C VAL A 21 -2.01 -7.76 6.43
N VAL A 22 -0.68 -7.77 6.29
CA VAL A 22 -0.02 -8.21 5.06
C VAL A 22 -0.37 -9.68 4.85
N TRP A 23 -1.25 -9.93 3.89
CA TRP A 23 -1.71 -11.28 3.55
C TRP A 23 -0.68 -12.03 2.72
N GLY A 24 -0.04 -11.33 1.78
CA GLY A 24 1.01 -11.91 0.96
C GLY A 24 1.79 -10.85 0.22
N TYR A 25 3.08 -11.11 0.03
CA TYR A 25 3.95 -10.31 -0.83
C TYR A 25 4.64 -11.27 -1.79
N LEU A 26 4.50 -11.01 -3.09
CA LEU A 26 5.09 -11.80 -4.17
C LEU A 26 6.14 -10.92 -4.89
N PRO A 27 7.40 -10.88 -4.43
CA PRO A 27 8.41 -9.97 -4.98
C PRO A 27 8.65 -10.18 -6.47
N GLY A 28 8.65 -11.43 -6.95
CA GLY A 28 8.83 -11.77 -8.37
C GLY A 28 7.71 -11.27 -9.28
N HIS A 29 6.54 -10.94 -8.73
CA HIS A 29 5.42 -10.32 -9.43
C HIS A 29 5.22 -8.85 -9.06
N SER A 30 6.02 -8.32 -8.14
CA SER A 30 5.87 -6.99 -7.57
C SER A 30 4.44 -6.74 -7.09
N GLN A 31 3.83 -7.71 -6.39
CA GLN A 31 2.46 -7.60 -5.89
C GLN A 31 2.39 -7.78 -4.38
N LEU A 32 1.70 -6.87 -3.70
CA LEU A 32 1.41 -6.92 -2.27
C LEU A 32 -0.10 -6.97 -2.07
N LEU A 33 -0.56 -7.89 -1.24
CA LEU A 33 -1.94 -8.00 -0.82
C LEU A 33 -2.04 -7.75 0.68
N ILE A 34 -2.88 -6.80 1.06
CA ILE A 34 -3.20 -6.48 2.46
C ILE A 34 -4.65 -6.86 2.70
N ARG A 35 -4.92 -7.66 3.72
CA ARG A 35 -6.28 -7.97 4.17
C ARG A 35 -6.75 -6.87 5.10
N LEU A 36 -7.99 -6.42 4.91
CA LEU A 36 -8.72 -5.48 5.75
C LEU A 36 -9.90 -6.22 6.41
N TYR A 37 -10.07 -6.04 7.71
CA TYR A 37 -11.22 -6.58 8.44
C TYR A 37 -11.54 -5.72 9.67
N LYS A 38 -12.80 -5.74 10.12
CA LYS A 38 -13.20 -5.18 11.42
C LYS A 38 -13.36 -6.32 12.42
N GLU A 39 -13.16 -6.07 13.72
CA GLU A 39 -13.23 -7.13 14.76
C GLU A 39 -14.57 -7.88 14.74
N ASP A 40 -15.66 -7.16 14.45
CA ASP A 40 -17.01 -7.72 14.42
C ASP A 40 -17.30 -8.61 13.19
N PHE A 41 -16.43 -8.60 12.17
CA PHE A 41 -16.70 -9.20 10.86
C PHE A 41 -15.49 -9.95 10.29
N LEU A 42 -14.95 -10.91 11.04
CA LEU A 42 -13.80 -11.71 10.59
C LEU A 42 -14.04 -12.44 9.25
N ASP A 43 -15.29 -12.81 8.95
CA ASP A 43 -15.66 -13.52 7.72
C ASP A 43 -15.85 -12.59 6.51
N GLU A 44 -16.05 -11.28 6.73
CA GLU A 44 -16.20 -10.28 5.67
C GLU A 44 -14.91 -9.48 5.52
N SER A 45 -13.95 -10.08 4.82
CA SER A 45 -12.68 -9.41 4.55
C SER A 45 -12.67 -8.73 3.19
N LEU A 46 -12.17 -7.49 3.19
CA LEU A 46 -11.76 -6.79 1.99
C LEU A 46 -10.24 -6.94 1.84
N TYR A 47 -9.73 -6.69 0.65
CA TYR A 47 -8.29 -6.72 0.41
C TYR A 47 -7.85 -5.52 -0.42
N LEU A 48 -6.67 -5.00 -0.13
CA LEU A 48 -5.97 -4.06 -0.98
C LEU A 48 -4.90 -4.79 -1.77
N GLY A 49 -5.09 -4.80 -3.09
CA GLY A 49 -4.06 -5.21 -4.04
C GLY A 49 -3.21 -4.01 -4.43
N PHE A 50 -1.91 -4.13 -4.25
CA PHE A 50 -0.93 -3.19 -4.79
C PHE A 50 -0.14 -3.88 -5.90
N ASP A 51 -0.02 -3.19 -7.04
CA ASP A 51 0.68 -3.70 -8.22
C ASP A 51 1.96 -2.92 -8.49
N THR A 52 2.93 -3.57 -9.11
CA THR A 52 4.25 -3.01 -9.43
C THR A 52 4.94 -2.39 -8.20
N VAL A 53 4.78 -3.06 -7.06
CA VAL A 53 5.37 -2.72 -5.78
C VAL A 53 6.89 -2.79 -5.88
N ILE A 54 7.51 -1.65 -5.60
CA ILE A 54 8.96 -1.48 -5.55
C ILE A 54 9.46 -1.56 -4.12
N TYR A 55 8.65 -1.08 -3.17
CA TYR A 55 9.07 -0.95 -1.79
C TYR A 55 7.89 -1.05 -0.83
N PHE A 56 8.12 -1.71 0.30
CA PHE A 56 7.25 -1.75 1.45
C PHE A 56 8.09 -1.58 2.73
N GLU A 57 7.68 -0.68 3.61
CA GLU A 57 8.24 -0.48 4.94
C GLU A 57 7.09 -0.32 5.92
N GLY A 58 7.00 -1.22 6.89
CA GLY A 58 5.92 -1.23 7.88
C GLY A 58 5.87 -2.57 8.63
N PRO A 59 5.09 -2.66 9.71
CA PRO A 59 4.82 -3.93 10.37
C PRO A 59 3.96 -4.84 9.48
N MET A 60 3.94 -6.13 9.80
CA MET A 60 3.05 -7.10 9.13
C MET A 60 1.57 -6.88 9.45
N SER A 61 1.26 -6.14 10.52
CA SER A 61 -0.11 -5.81 10.92
C SER A 61 -0.20 -4.41 11.53
N TRP A 62 -1.31 -3.72 11.31
CA TRP A 62 -1.60 -2.40 11.87
C TRP A 62 -3.11 -2.11 11.86
N VAL A 63 -3.50 -0.97 12.43
CA VAL A 63 -4.86 -0.44 12.39
C VAL A 63 -4.89 0.81 11.52
N GLY A 64 -5.94 0.95 10.72
CA GLY A 64 -6.15 2.10 9.84
C GLY A 64 -5.69 1.89 8.40
N VAL A 65 -6.44 2.48 7.46
CA VAL A 65 -6.18 2.44 6.02
C VAL A 65 -6.27 3.82 5.37
N ASP A 66 -5.99 4.87 6.14
CA ASP A 66 -5.99 6.28 5.76
C ASP A 66 -4.72 6.68 4.98
N PHE A 67 -4.50 6.03 3.83
CA PHE A 67 -3.34 6.32 3.00
C PHE A 67 -3.34 7.77 2.49
N GLN A 68 -2.17 8.39 2.62
CA GLN A 68 -1.83 9.67 2.00
C GLN A 68 -0.88 9.43 0.83
N LEU A 69 -0.93 10.31 -0.17
CA LEU A 69 0.07 10.31 -1.23
C LEU A 69 1.30 11.10 -0.79
N GLY A 70 2.46 10.45 -0.87
CA GLY A 70 3.76 11.09 -0.72
C GLY A 70 4.03 12.05 -1.87
N GLN A 71 4.73 13.13 -1.54
CA GLN A 71 5.15 14.15 -2.49
C GLN A 71 6.27 13.65 -3.41
N PRO A 72 6.49 14.27 -4.58
CA PRO A 72 7.55 13.88 -5.51
C PRO A 72 8.94 13.81 -4.86
N ASP A 73 9.26 14.73 -3.95
CA ASP A 73 10.57 14.74 -3.27
C ASP A 73 10.70 13.63 -2.22
N GLU A 74 9.60 13.18 -1.61
CA GLU A 74 9.59 12.00 -0.74
C GLU A 74 9.85 10.73 -1.55
N CYS A 75 9.26 10.63 -2.74
CA CYS A 75 9.53 9.53 -3.67
C CYS A 75 11.01 9.48 -4.09
N LYS A 76 11.60 10.63 -4.46
CA LYS A 76 13.04 10.72 -4.81
C LYS A 76 13.95 10.34 -3.64
N LYS A 77 13.65 10.83 -2.43
CA LYS A 77 14.39 10.48 -1.20
C LYS A 77 14.31 8.99 -0.94
N LEU A 78 13.13 8.38 -1.12
CA LEU A 78 12.95 6.95 -0.97
C LEU A 78 13.78 6.17 -1.98
N LEU A 79 13.73 6.52 -3.27
CA LEU A 79 14.53 5.88 -4.32
C LEU A 79 16.03 5.88 -3.98
N LYS A 80 16.54 7.02 -3.50
CA LYS A 80 17.92 7.13 -3.04
C LYS A 80 18.20 6.24 -1.82
N LYS A 81 17.29 6.21 -0.83
CA LYS A 81 17.40 5.36 0.37
C LYS A 81 17.52 3.87 0.00
N ILE A 82 16.78 3.42 -1.00
CA ILE A 82 16.72 2.01 -1.40
C ILE A 82 17.72 1.66 -2.53
N GLY A 83 18.60 2.59 -2.90
CA GLY A 83 19.65 2.37 -3.89
C GLY A 83 19.17 2.25 -5.33
N ILE A 84 17.92 2.62 -5.64
CA ILE A 84 17.42 2.64 -7.01
C ILE A 84 17.86 3.94 -7.68
N ASN A 85 18.74 3.81 -8.67
CA ASN A 85 19.18 4.93 -9.49
C ASN A 85 18.40 4.95 -10.81
N VAL A 86 17.54 5.95 -10.98
CA VAL A 86 16.79 6.18 -12.22
C VAL A 86 17.50 7.30 -12.99
N ALA A 87 17.76 7.08 -14.28
CA ALA A 87 18.33 8.11 -15.15
C ALA A 87 17.48 9.38 -15.10
N LYS A 88 18.13 10.55 -15.15
CA LYS A 88 17.46 11.85 -14.97
C LYS A 88 16.32 12.04 -15.96
N GLU A 89 16.50 11.58 -17.19
CA GLU A 89 15.56 11.66 -18.30
C GLU A 89 14.34 10.75 -18.11
N ALA A 90 14.48 9.67 -17.35
CA ALA A 90 13.40 8.70 -17.09
C ALA A 90 12.71 8.93 -15.73
N LEU A 91 13.27 9.78 -14.86
CA LEU A 91 12.79 9.97 -13.48
C LEU A 91 11.36 10.50 -13.43
N GLU A 92 11.01 11.46 -14.28
CA GLU A 92 9.68 12.05 -14.29
C GLU A 92 8.62 11.01 -14.66
N GLU A 93 8.83 10.27 -15.74
CA GLU A 93 7.93 9.20 -16.17
C GLU A 93 7.85 8.08 -15.12
N PHE A 94 9.00 7.72 -14.53
CA PHE A 94 9.06 6.72 -13.48
C PHE A 94 8.22 7.11 -12.25
N LEU A 95 8.26 8.38 -11.85
CA LEU A 95 7.45 8.94 -10.77
C LEU A 95 5.99 9.17 -11.20
N ARG A 96 5.71 9.42 -12.48
CA ARG A 96 4.35 9.56 -13.01
C ARG A 96 3.58 8.25 -12.98
N LEU A 97 4.26 7.12 -13.18
CA LEU A 97 3.67 5.79 -13.14
C LEU A 97 3.59 5.17 -11.74
N ARG A 98 4.10 5.85 -10.70
CA ARG A 98 4.19 5.29 -9.35
C ARG A 98 3.78 6.29 -8.29
N ARG A 99 3.27 5.79 -7.18
CA ARG A 99 2.80 6.57 -6.04
C ARG A 99 3.40 5.99 -4.77
N LEU A 100 3.79 6.89 -3.88
CA LEU A 100 4.16 6.53 -2.52
C LEU A 100 2.91 6.67 -1.66
N PHE A 101 2.40 5.57 -1.15
CA PHE A 101 1.29 5.54 -0.20
C PHE A 101 1.85 5.52 1.22
N ILE A 102 1.41 6.44 2.06
CA ILE A 102 1.95 6.65 3.41
C ILE A 102 0.82 6.58 4.42
N ILE A 103 1.01 5.85 5.51
CA ILE A 103 0.19 5.97 6.73
C ILE A 103 1.10 6.48 7.84
N ASN A 104 0.69 7.57 8.48
CA ASN A 104 1.39 8.17 9.61
C ASN A 104 0.80 7.67 10.92
N ARG A 105 1.62 7.03 11.76
CA ARG A 105 1.19 6.56 13.09
C ARG A 105 2.18 7.01 14.17
N PRO A 106 1.76 7.08 15.44
CA PRO A 106 2.64 7.43 16.55
C PRO A 106 3.89 6.53 16.65
N GLU A 107 3.74 5.23 16.37
CA GLU A 107 4.81 4.22 16.43
C GLU A 107 5.70 4.18 15.18
N GLY A 108 5.36 4.93 14.13
CA GLY A 108 6.12 4.99 12.89
C GLY A 108 5.26 5.10 11.64
N GLN A 109 5.92 5.17 10.49
CA GLN A 109 5.25 5.28 9.20
C GLN A 109 5.16 3.93 8.51
N ILE A 110 4.04 3.72 7.80
CA ILE A 110 3.91 2.67 6.78
C ILE A 110 4.11 3.34 5.44
N ARG A 111 4.93 2.75 4.57
CA ARG A 111 5.23 3.28 3.24
C ARG A 111 5.15 2.16 2.21
N ILE A 112 4.33 2.34 1.19
CA ILE A 112 4.23 1.45 0.03
C ILE A 112 4.52 2.27 -1.21
N PHE A 113 5.55 1.92 -1.97
CA PHE A 113 5.83 2.53 -3.25
C PHE A 113 5.43 1.58 -4.38
N ALA A 114 4.36 1.90 -5.08
CA ALA A 114 3.71 1.01 -6.03
C ALA A 114 3.13 1.81 -7.20
N GLY A 115 2.79 1.14 -8.30
CA GLY A 115 2.14 1.77 -9.46
C GLY A 115 0.66 2.04 -9.24
N ASN A 116 -0.03 1.10 -8.59
CA ASN A 116 -1.47 1.20 -8.37
C ASN A 116 -1.88 0.53 -7.06
N VAL A 117 -3.06 0.91 -6.57
CA VAL A 117 -3.78 0.25 -5.48
C VAL A 117 -5.23 0.03 -5.90
N HIS A 118 -5.81 -1.10 -5.52
CA HIS A 118 -7.20 -1.41 -5.80
C HIS A 118 -7.82 -2.25 -4.68
N LEU A 119 -9.11 -2.00 -4.41
CA LEU A 119 -9.90 -2.76 -3.45
C LEU A 119 -10.50 -4.00 -4.15
N VAL A 120 -10.33 -5.17 -3.54
CA VAL A 120 -10.93 -6.43 -4.02
C VAL A 120 -11.65 -7.15 -2.89
N LYS A 121 -12.74 -7.84 -3.24
CA LYS A 121 -13.54 -8.63 -2.30
C LYS A 121 -13.06 -10.07 -2.15
N GLU A 122 -12.16 -10.51 -3.02
CA GLU A 122 -11.63 -11.86 -3.02
C GLU A 122 -10.12 -11.86 -3.18
N ILE A 123 -9.45 -12.84 -2.56
CA ILE A 123 -8.01 -13.08 -2.74
C ILE A 123 -7.75 -13.34 -4.24
N PRO A 124 -6.90 -12.56 -4.92
CA PRO A 124 -6.58 -12.80 -6.32
C PRO A 124 -5.90 -14.17 -6.52
N LYS A 125 -6.16 -14.82 -7.68
CA LYS A 125 -5.68 -16.19 -7.96
C LYS A 125 -4.17 -16.37 -7.79
N ILE A 126 -3.39 -15.35 -8.12
CA ILE A 126 -1.93 -15.37 -7.99
C ILE A 126 -1.46 -15.56 -6.53
N PHE A 127 -2.20 -15.03 -5.56
CA PHE A 127 -1.95 -15.24 -4.13
C PHE A 127 -2.49 -16.58 -3.62
N ARG A 128 -3.51 -17.16 -4.28
CA ARG A 128 -4.02 -18.50 -3.91
C ARG A 128 -3.00 -19.61 -4.22
N ASN A 129 -2.23 -19.45 -5.29
CA ASN A 129 -1.24 -20.45 -5.72
C ASN A 129 0.09 -20.37 -4.94
N GLY A 130 0.44 -19.19 -4.42
CA GLY A 130 1.65 -18.99 -3.62
C GLY A 130 1.58 -19.51 -2.18
N LEU A 131 0.38 -19.83 -1.67
CA LEU A 131 0.15 -20.34 -0.31
C LEU A 131 0.33 -21.87 -0.18
N LYS A 132 0.75 -22.57 -1.23
CA LYS A 132 1.02 -24.01 -1.21
C LYS A 132 2.49 -24.37 -0.91
N GLY A 133 3.27 -23.42 -0.40
CA GLY A 133 4.67 -23.60 -0.01
C GLY A 133 4.83 -23.89 1.46
#